data_AF-A0A316T8M7-F1
#
_entry.id   AF-A0A316T8M7-F1
#
_cell.length_a   1.000
_cell.length_b   1.000
_cell.length_c   1.000
_cell.angle_alpha   90.00
_cell.angle_beta   90.00
_cell.angle_gamma   90.00
#
_symmetry.space_group_name_H-M   'P 1'
#
loop_
_entity.id
_entity.type
_entity.pdbx_description
1 polymer ?
#
loop_
_entity_poly.entity_id
_entity_poly.type
_entity_poly.pdbx_seq_one_letter_code
_entity_poly.pdbx_strand_id
1 'polypeptide(L)' 'MVFYPVLAGEIAKRGIKKKIIAESIGVCGKSLKNKMDGKVPFTWPEVKIIRQRFFPDMTPDYLFATTDETSATNKPA' A
#
# COMPACT_ATOMS: atom_id res chain seq x y z
N MET A 1 5.38 -7.13 11.62
CA MET A 1 6.37 -6.22 11.01
C MET A 1 5.69 -5.59 9.81
N VAL A 2 5.66 -4.26 9.72
CA VAL A 2 5.00 -3.60 8.58
C VAL A 2 6.00 -3.55 7.44
N PHE A 3 5.76 -4.33 6.39
CA PHE A 3 6.68 -4.39 5.26
C PHE A 3 6.57 -3.15 4.36
N TYR A 4 5.38 -2.55 4.29
CA TYR A 4 5.06 -1.33 3.54
C TYR A 4 4.75 -0.16 4.51
N PRO A 5 5.77 0.52 5.05
CA PRO A 5 5.56 1.59 6.05
C PRO A 5 4.87 2.81 5.46
N VAL A 6 5.18 3.20 4.22
CA VAL A 6 4.59 4.37 3.55
C VAL A 6 3.09 4.18 3.34
N LEU A 7 2.68 3.06 2.73
CA LEU A 7 1.28 2.71 2.57
C LEU A 7 0.54 2.69 3.92
N ALA A 8 1.12 2.07 4.96
CA ALA A 8 0.50 2.04 6.29
C ALA A 8 0.31 3.44 6.89
N GLY A 9 1.32 4.30 6.75
CA GLY A 9 1.29 5.68 7.23
C GLY A 9 0.24 6.52 6.50
N GLU A 10 0.18 6.42 5.17
CA GLU A 10 -0.80 7.16 4.36
C GLU A 10 -2.24 6.67 4.58
N ILE A 11 -2.45 5.36 4.76
CA ILE A 11 -3.74 4.79 5.17
C ILE A 11 -4.17 5.38 6.52
N ALA A 12 -3.27 5.42 7.50
CA ALA A 12 -3.57 5.94 8.83
C ALA A 12 -3.84 7.45 8.80
N LYS A 13 -3.02 8.21 8.06
CA LYS A 13 -3.12 9.66 7.89
C LYS A 13 -4.43 10.09 7.24
N ARG A 14 -4.89 9.33 6.23
CA ARG A 14 -6.17 9.57 5.55
C ARG A 14 -7.37 8.90 6.23
N GLY A 15 -7.16 8.14 7.31
CA GLY A 15 -8.21 7.41 8.02
C GLY A 15 -8.88 6.30 7.19
N ILE A 16 -8.17 5.75 6.21
CA ILE A 16 -8.72 4.74 5.30
C ILE A 16 -8.82 3.40 6.04
N LYS A 17 -9.99 2.77 5.98
CA LYS A 17 -10.18 1.44 6.56
C LYS A 17 -9.54 0.39 5.67
N LYS A 18 -8.64 -0.42 6.25
CA LYS A 18 -8.02 -1.59 5.57
C LYS A 18 -9.06 -2.52 4.92
N LYS A 19 -10.25 -2.63 5.52
CA LYS A 19 -11.38 -3.39 4.95
C LYS A 19 -11.79 -2.89 3.56
N ILE A 20 -11.87 -1.58 3.36
CA ILE A 20 -12.28 -0.96 2.09
C ILE A 20 -11.19 -1.15 1.02
N ILE A 21 -9.91 -1.14 1.42
CA ILE A 21 -8.80 -1.44 0.51
C ILE A 21 -8.90 -2.89 0.05
N ALA A 22 -9.14 -3.82 0.97
CA ALA A 22 -9.31 -5.25 0.66
C ALA A 22 -10.48 -5.48 -0.31
N GLU A 23 -11.63 -4.87 -0.04
CA GLU A 23 -12.81 -4.91 -0.91
C GLU A 23 -12.55 -4.29 -2.28
N SER A 24 -11.77 -3.21 -2.36
CA SER A 24 -11.44 -2.53 -3.62
C SER A 24 -10.61 -3.40 -4.55
N ILE A 25 -9.68 -4.17 -4.00
CA ILE A 25 -8.84 -5.08 -4.78
C ILE A 25 -9.41 -6.50 -4.86
N GLY A 26 -10.60 -6.74 -4.30
CA GLY A 26 -11.27 -8.04 -4.34
C GLY A 26 -10.62 -9.13 -3.48
N VAL A 27 -9.86 -8.77 -2.45
CA VAL A 27 -9.23 -9.74 -1.53
C VAL A 27 -9.87 -9.71 -0.15
N CYS A 28 -9.72 -10.80 0.60
CA CYS A 28 -10.15 -10.82 1.99
C CYS A 28 -9.16 -10.06 2.90
N GLY A 29 -9.63 -9.60 4.07
CA GLY A 29 -8.78 -8.87 5.02
C GLY A 29 -7.55 -9.66 5.48
N LYS A 30 -7.62 -11.00 5.52
CA LYS A 30 -6.48 -11.87 5.82
C LYS A 30 -5.42 -11.82 4.70
N SER A 31 -5.84 -11.86 3.43
CA SER A 31 -4.94 -11.71 2.28
C SER A 31 -4.29 -10.34 2.25
N LEU A 32 -5.05 -9.27 2.53
CA LEU A 32 -4.47 -7.93 2.64
C LEU A 32 -3.44 -7.85 3.76
N LYS A 33 -3.71 -8.45 4.92
CA LYS A 33 -2.75 -8.51 6.03
C LYS A 33 -1.47 -9.26 5.63
N ASN A 34 -1.60 -10.42 4.99
CA ASN A 34 -0.44 -11.16 4.49
C ASN A 34 0.38 -10.34 3.48
N LYS A 35 -0.28 -9.55 2.63
CA LYS A 35 0.39 -8.65 1.70
C LYS A 35 1.12 -7.52 2.44
N MET A 36 0.43 -6.83 3.35
CA MET A 36 0.98 -5.79 4.22
C MET A 36 2.19 -6.25 5.06
N ASP A 37 2.17 -7.50 5.52
CA ASP A 37 3.25 -8.13 6.29
C ASP A 37 4.40 -8.62 5.39
N GLY A 38 4.32 -8.47 4.06
CA GLY A 38 5.36 -8.88 3.12
C GLY A 38 5.38 -10.38 2.80
N LYS A 39 4.40 -11.16 3.27
CA LYS A 39 4.31 -12.60 2.98
C LYS A 39 3.90 -12.90 1.55
N VAL A 40 3.15 -11.97 0.95
CA VAL A 40 2.65 -12.08 -0.42
C VAL A 40 2.84 -10.72 -1.10
N PRO A 41 3.45 -10.63 -2.29
CA PRO A 41 3.55 -9.35 -2.98
C PRO A 41 2.18 -8.83 -3.44
N PHE A 42 2.07 -7.51 -3.58
CA PHE A 42 0.98 -6.93 -4.35
C PHE A 42 1.21 -7.16 -5.84
N THR A 43 0.13 -7.45 -6.56
CA THR A 43 0.16 -7.56 -8.01
C THR A 43 -0.08 -6.19 -8.64
N TRP A 44 0.43 -5.98 -9.85
CA TRP A 44 0.30 -4.70 -10.53
C TRP A 44 -1.14 -4.19 -10.71
N PRO A 45 -2.15 -5.04 -11.01
CA PRO A 45 -3.55 -4.62 -11.05
C PRO A 45 -4.05 -4.09 -9.70
N GLU A 46 -3.70 -4.76 -8.59
CA GLU A 46 -4.11 -4.33 -7.24
C GLU A 46 -3.48 -2.97 -6.89
N VAL A 47 -2.20 -2.80 -7.19
CA VAL A 47 -1.45 -1.53 -7.00
C VAL A 47 -2.12 -0.40 -7.75
N LYS A 48 -2.48 -0.62 -9.02
CA LYS A 48 -3.14 0.38 -9.86
C LYS A 48 -4.50 0.79 -9.28
N ILE A 49 -5.30 -0.17 -8.82
CA ILE A 49 -6.61 0.10 -8.19
C ILE A 49 -6.43 0.90 -6.90
N ILE A 50 -5.51 0.50 -6.03
CA ILE A 50 -5.27 1.18 -4.75
C ILE A 50 -4.82 2.63 -5.01
N ARG A 51 -3.86 2.81 -5.92
CA ARG A 51 -3.39 4.13 -6.31
C ARG A 51 -4.54 4.98 -6.85
N GLN A 52 -5.23 4.53 -7.88
CA GLN A 52 -6.29 5.33 -8.51
C GLN A 52 -7.43 5.68 -7.55
N ARG A 53 -7.77 4.78 -6.62
CA ARG A 53 -8.93 4.95 -5.73
C ARG A 53 -8.61 5.72 -4.45
N PHE A 54 -7.41 5.58 -3.90
CA PHE A 54 -7.06 6.13 -2.59
C PHE A 54 -5.91 7.15 -2.63
N PHE A 55 -4.98 6.99 -3.58
CA PHE A 55 -3.74 7.77 -3.65
C PHE A 55 -3.40 8.19 -5.09
N PRO A 56 -4.30 8.92 -5.79
CA PRO A 56 -4.06 9.31 -7.18
C PRO A 56 -2.85 10.25 -7.30
N ASP A 57 -2.57 11.02 -6.25
CA ASP A 57 -1.50 12.02 -6.14
C ASP A 57 -0.12 11.41 -5.88
N MET A 58 -0.04 10.08 -5.67
CA MET A 58 1.21 9.40 -5.33
C MET A 58 1.62 8.42 -6.42
N THR A 59 2.92 8.20 -6.52
CA THR A 59 3.49 7.16 -7.39
C THR A 59 3.38 5.80 -6.70
N PRO A 60 3.11 4.72 -7.46
CA PRO A 60 3.03 3.37 -6.92
C PRO A 60 4.36 2.94 -6.29
N ASP A 61 5.50 3.32 -6.88
CA ASP A 61 6.83 2.98 -6.37
C ASP A 61 7.08 3.56 -4.97
N TYR A 62 6.67 4.81 -4.74
CA TYR A 62 6.78 5.43 -3.41
C TYR A 62 5.78 4.83 -2.42
N LEU A 63 4.53 4.67 -2.84
CA LEU A 63 3.47 4.19 -1.95
C LEU A 63 3.73 2.76 -1.46
N PHE A 64 4.24 1.90 -2.36
CA PHE A 64 4.57 0.51 -2.08
C PHE A 64 6.07 0.29 -1.83
N ALA A 65 6.82 1.34 -1.47
CA ALA A 65 8.20 1.21 -1.03
C ALA A 65 8.28 0.28 0.18
N THR A 66 9.20 -0.68 0.12
CA THR A 66 9.41 -1.63 1.21
C THR A 66 10.26 -1.01 2.32
N THR A 67 10.28 -1.63 3.50
CA THR A 67 11.15 -1.20 4.61
C THR A 67 12.63 -1.13 4.20
N ASP A 68 13.07 -2.00 3.29
CA ASP A 68 14.44 -2.02 2.78
C ASP A 68 14.72 -0.77 1.91
N GLU A 69 13.77 -0.43 1.02
CA GLU A 69 13.89 0.66 0.04
C GLU A 69 13.58 2.05 0.60
N THR A 70 12.88 2.14 1.72
CA THR A 70 12.56 3.42 2.39
C THR A 70 13.82 4.14 2.87
N SER A 71 14.95 3.43 2.99
CA SER A 71 16.25 4.04 3.28
C SER A 71 16.81 4.93 2.15
N ALA A 72 16.23 4.92 0.95
CA ALA A 72 16.88 5.50 -0.24
C ALA A 72 16.04 6.45 -1.13
N THR A 73 14.74 6.68 -0.93
CA THR A 73 13.92 7.33 -1.99
C THR A 73 13.38 8.72 -1.67
N ASN A 74 13.83 9.67 -2.51
CA ASN A 74 13.42 11.06 -2.62
C ASN A 74 11.89 11.26 -2.64
N LYS A 75 11.42 12.14 -1.77
CA LYS A 75 10.09 12.75 -1.78
C LYS A 75 9.90 13.49 -3.13
N PRO A 76 8.88 13.19 -3.96
CA PRO A 76 8.59 14.08 -5.08
C PRO A 76 8.11 15.41 -4.50
N ALA A 77 8.73 16.48 -4.98
CA ALA A 77 8.53 17.88 -4.57
C ALA A 77 7.09 18.37 -4.83
#